data_AF-A0A7C3EXQ7-F1
#
_entry.id   AF-A0A7C3EXQ7-F1
#
_cell.length_a   1.000
_cell.length_b   1.000
_cell.length_c   1.000
_cell.angle_alpha   90.00
_cell.angle_beta   90.00
_cell.angle_gamma   90.00
#
_symmetry.space_group_name_H-M   'P 1'
#
loop_
_entity.id
_entity.type
_entity.pdbx_description
1 polymer ?
#
loop_
_entity_poly.entity_id
_entity_poly.type
_entity_poly.pdbx_seq_one_letter_code
_entity_poly.pdbx_strand_id
1 'polypeptide(L)'
;MALRINTTLTTTDGGTVESGSYVIFSTRFPHRGKNYSVDFLIYRSLEALNQNKADIDVVEIPVKNFIKQLTDEEYAALTPLTIHNDVKAFLEQYVGVGNVDVIL
;
A
#
# COMPACT_ATOMS: atom_id res chain seq x y z
N MET A 1 -3.71 -2.81 -11.14
CA MET A 1 -3.66 -1.63 -10.26
C MET A 1 -2.69 -1.87 -9.11
N ALA A 2 -1.60 -1.12 -9.11
CA ALA A 2 -0.57 -1.08 -8.08
C ALA A 2 -0.38 0.37 -7.63
N LEU A 3 0.32 0.59 -6.53
CA LEU A 3 0.77 1.94 -6.15
C LEU A 3 2.27 2.05 -6.39
N ARG A 4 2.75 3.26 -6.66
CA ARG A 4 4.18 3.55 -6.76
C ARG A 4 4.56 4.59 -5.73
N ILE A 5 5.61 4.31 -4.99
CA ILE A 5 6.23 5.24 -4.05
C ILE A 5 7.38 5.95 -4.77
N ASN A 6 7.26 7.26 -4.91
CA ASN A 6 8.19 8.12 -5.64
C ASN A 6 9.18 8.84 -4.73
N THR A 7 9.49 8.26 -3.57
CA THR A 7 10.55 8.74 -2.69
C THR A 7 11.56 7.62 -2.44
N THR A 8 12.75 8.01 -2.02
CA THR A 8 13.75 7.07 -1.50
C THR A 8 13.23 6.44 -0.22
N LEU A 9 13.36 5.12 -0.11
CA LEU A 9 13.02 4.35 1.08
C LEU A 9 14.26 3.71 1.69
N THR A 10 14.25 3.50 2.99
CA THR A 10 15.33 2.84 3.72
C THR A 10 14.88 1.43 4.08
N THR A 11 15.64 0.41 3.70
CA THR A 11 15.32 -0.97 4.08
C THR A 11 15.81 -1.27 5.48
N THR A 12 15.13 -2.20 6.17
CA THR A 12 15.49 -2.57 7.55
C THR A 12 16.85 -3.27 7.66
N ASP A 13 17.39 -3.78 6.55
CA ASP A 13 18.75 -4.35 6.44
C ASP A 13 19.84 -3.28 6.24
N GLY A 14 19.49 -1.99 6.24
CA GLY A 14 20.42 -0.87 6.11
C GLY A 14 20.71 -0.44 4.66
N GLY A 15 20.01 -1.03 3.69
CA GLY A 15 20.02 -0.58 2.31
C GLY A 15 19.13 0.63 2.05
N THR A 16 19.24 1.18 0.84
CA THR A 16 18.32 2.19 0.32
C THR A 16 17.70 1.71 -0.98
N VAL A 17 16.44 2.07 -1.19
CA VAL A 17 15.74 1.86 -2.45
C VAL A 17 15.46 3.22 -3.05
N GLU A 18 15.96 3.41 -4.27
CA GLU A 18 15.70 4.63 -5.03
C GLU A 18 14.19 4.82 -5.28
N SER A 19 13.82 6.05 -5.60
CA SER A 19 12.45 6.41 -5.97
C SER A 19 11.90 5.48 -7.07
N GLY A 20 10.67 5.01 -6.89
CA GLY A 20 10.01 4.08 -7.81
C GLY A 20 9.77 2.67 -7.27
N SER A 21 9.64 2.53 -5.95
CA SER A 21 9.17 1.28 -5.35
C SER A 21 7.71 1.03 -5.71
N TYR A 22 7.33 -0.23 -5.86
CA TYR A 22 5.97 -0.65 -6.20
C TYR A 22 5.29 -1.30 -5.00
N VAL A 23 4.02 -0.99 -4.80
CA VAL A 23 3.20 -1.58 -3.75
C VAL A 23 2.05 -2.33 -4.40
N ILE A 24 1.97 -3.63 -4.11
CA ILE A 24 0.79 -4.44 -4.40
C ILE A 24 0.06 -4.67 -3.10
N PHE A 25 -1.25 -4.62 -3.15
CA PHE A 25 -2.06 -4.86 -1.98
C PHE A 25 -3.24 -5.77 -2.29
N SER A 26 -3.65 -6.50 -1.27
CA SER A 26 -4.79 -7.41 -1.29
C SER A 26 -5.79 -6.98 -0.25
N THR A 27 -7.05 -6.88 -0.65
CA THR A 27 -8.13 -6.50 0.27
C THR A 27 -8.88 -7.74 0.73
N ARG A 28 -9.09 -7.85 2.04
CA ARG A 28 -9.87 -8.89 2.68
C ARG A 28 -11.07 -8.26 3.37
N PHE A 29 -12.25 -8.82 3.08
CA PHE A 29 -13.50 -8.45 3.72
C PHE A 29 -13.87 -9.55 4.74
N PRO A 30 -13.96 -9.24 6.04
CA PRO A 30 -14.44 -10.19 7.01
C PRO A 30 -15.91 -10.50 6.76
N HIS A 31 -16.30 -11.75 7.00
CA HIS A 31 -17.67 -12.21 6.80
C HIS A 31 -18.68 -11.53 7.74
N ARG A 32 -18.21 -10.98 8.86
CA ARG A 32 -19.00 -10.23 9.83
C ARG A 32 -18.26 -8.95 10.19
N GLY A 33 -18.91 -7.81 9.95
CA GLY A 33 -18.36 -6.48 10.21
C GLY A 33 -18.51 -5.55 9.01
N LYS A 34 -18.48 -4.25 9.28
CA LYS A 34 -18.40 -3.19 8.26
C LYS A 34 -16.99 -2.65 8.24
N ASN A 35 -16.03 -3.51 7.96
CA ASN A 35 -14.63 -3.15 7.87
C ASN A 35 -13.98 -3.92 6.74
N TYR A 36 -12.84 -3.42 6.28
CA TYR A 36 -11.96 -4.20 5.42
C TYR A 36 -10.54 -4.08 5.93
N SER A 37 -9.76 -5.11 5.63
CA SER A 37 -8.33 -5.16 5.89
C SER A 37 -7.60 -5.19 4.56
N VAL A 38 -6.52 -4.45 4.46
CA VAL A 38 -5.62 -4.44 3.33
C VAL A 38 -4.26 -4.89 3.82
N ASP A 39 -3.70 -5.91 3.19
CA ASP A 39 -2.31 -6.29 3.35
C ASP A 39 -1.55 -5.83 2.12
N PHE A 40 -0.36 -5.29 2.30
CA PHE A 40 0.45 -4.80 1.20
C PHE A 40 1.88 -5.28 1.25
N LEU A 41 2.43 -5.47 0.06
CA LEU A 41 3.78 -5.92 -0.22
C LEU A 41 4.49 -4.84 -1.01
N ILE A 42 5.70 -4.50 -0.57
CA ILE A 42 6.51 -3.46 -1.19
C ILE A 42 7.62 -4.15 -1.97
N TYR A 43 7.79 -3.77 -3.22
CA TYR A 43 8.81 -4.27 -4.12
C TYR A 43 9.74 -3.13 -4.50
N ARG A 44 11.05 -3.41 -4.49
CA ARG A 44 12.08 -2.40 -4.81
C ARG A 44 11.97 -1.81 -6.22
N SER A 45 11.38 -2.54 -7.16
CA SER A 45 11.24 -2.14 -8.55
C SER A 45 10.16 -2.95 -9.27
N LEU A 46 9.73 -2.47 -10.44
CA LEU A 46 8.80 -3.19 -11.31
C LEU A 46 9.37 -4.55 -11.75
N GLU A 47 10.68 -4.63 -11.97
CA GLU A 47 11.33 -5.89 -12.34
C GLU A 47 11.25 -6.91 -11.20
N ALA A 48 11.51 -6.49 -9.95
CA ALA A 48 11.37 -7.36 -8.78
C ALA A 48 9.94 -7.85 -8.60
N LEU A 49 8.96 -6.98 -8.86
CA LEU A 49 7.56 -7.33 -8.86
C LEU A 49 7.22 -8.37 -9.96
N ASN A 50 7.64 -8.13 -11.20
CA ASN A 50 7.37 -9.03 -12.33
C ASN A 50 8.04 -10.40 -12.17
N GLN A 51 9.17 -10.45 -11.48
CA GLN A 51 9.88 -11.68 -11.15
C GLN A 51 9.37 -12.35 -9.86
N ASN A 52 8.35 -11.76 -9.21
CA ASN A 52 7.81 -12.21 -7.93
C ASN A 52 8.90 -12.48 -6.88
N LYS A 53 9.91 -11.59 -6.84
CA LYS A 53 10.97 -11.63 -5.83
C LYS A 53 10.39 -11.33 -4.45
N ALA A 54 11.11 -11.66 -3.39
CA ALA A 54 10.71 -11.31 -2.03
C ALA A 54 10.44 -9.80 -1.92
N ASP A 55 9.38 -9.46 -1.21
CA ASP A 55 9.08 -8.09 -0.85
C ASP A 55 10.14 -7.55 0.13
N ILE A 56 10.21 -6.24 0.23
CA ILE A 56 11.15 -5.55 1.11
C ILE A 56 10.44 -5.02 2.35
N ASP A 57 11.14 -5.04 3.47
CA ASP A 57 10.77 -4.32 4.68
C ASP A 57 11.45 -2.96 4.66
N VAL A 58 10.67 -1.90 4.88
CA VAL A 58 11.15 -0.51 4.88
C VAL A 58 10.88 0.14 6.22
N VAL A 59 11.79 1.03 6.63
CA VAL A 59 11.75 1.69 7.95
C VAL A 59 10.59 2.67 8.03
N GLU A 60 10.31 3.36 6.92
CA GLU A 60 9.28 4.40 6.85
C GLU A 60 7.88 3.82 7.04
N ILE A 61 7.64 2.58 6.61
CA ILE A 61 6.34 1.91 6.66
C ILE A 61 6.45 0.68 7.58
N PRO A 62 6.34 0.87 8.92
CA PRO A 62 6.61 -0.17 9.90
C PRO A 62 5.49 -1.24 9.97
N VAL A 63 4.35 -0.99 9.36
CA VAL A 63 3.17 -1.86 9.40
C VAL A 63 2.79 -2.19 7.97
N LYS A 64 2.58 -3.48 7.65
CA LYS A 64 2.20 -3.96 6.31
C LYS A 64 0.70 -4.27 6.16
N ASN A 65 -0.08 -3.83 7.14
CA ASN A 65 -1.52 -4.01 7.18
C ASN A 65 -2.23 -2.70 7.53
N PHE A 66 -3.34 -2.47 6.86
CA PHE A 66 -4.24 -1.35 7.07
C PHE A 66 -5.64 -1.90 7.33
N ILE A 67 -6.33 -1.41 8.34
CA ILE A 67 -7.71 -1.82 8.65
C ILE A 67 -8.55 -0.56 8.78
N LYS A 68 -9.64 -0.48 8.00
CA LYS A 68 -10.59 0.63 8.07
C LYS A 68 -11.96 0.09 8.48
N GLN A 69 -12.51 0.67 9.54
CA GLN A 69 -13.91 0.51 9.88
C GLN A 69 -14.73 1.53 9.10
N LEU A 70 -15.80 1.06 8.49
CA LEU A 70 -16.69 1.82 7.64
C LEU A 70 -18.00 2.09 8.37
N THR A 71 -18.51 3.29 8.14
CA THR A 71 -19.92 3.65 8.39
C THR A 71 -20.83 2.97 7.37
N ASP A 72 -22.14 3.06 7.61
CA ASP A 72 -23.16 2.47 6.73
C ASP A 72 -23.14 3.09 5.32
N GLU A 73 -22.92 4.40 5.27
CA GLU A 73 -22.82 5.17 4.02
C GLU A 73 -21.55 4.81 3.25
N GLU A 74 -20.40 4.74 3.92
CA GLU A 74 -19.13 4.35 3.29
C GLU A 74 -19.15 2.91 2.79
N TYR A 75 -19.81 2.00 3.52
CA TYR A 75 -19.95 0.61 3.10
C TYR A 75 -20.81 0.50 1.84
N ALA A 76 -21.92 1.26 1.77
CA ALA A 76 -22.79 1.27 0.60
C ALA A 76 -22.13 1.90 -0.64
N ALA A 77 -21.20 2.84 -0.43
CA ALA A 77 -20.45 3.54 -1.49
C ALA A 77 -19.06 2.92 -1.78
N LEU A 78 -18.76 1.75 -1.21
CA LEU A 78 -17.43 1.17 -1.32
C LEU A 78 -17.14 0.68 -2.74
N THR A 79 -16.04 1.17 -3.32
CA THR A 79 -15.55 0.73 -4.63
C THR A 79 -14.07 0.35 -4.55
N PRO A 80 -13.54 -0.44 -5.52
CA PRO A 80 -12.10 -0.69 -5.60
C PRO A 80 -11.27 0.60 -5.65
N LEU A 81 -11.78 1.65 -6.29
CA LEU A 81 -11.11 2.95 -6.35
C LEU A 81 -11.05 3.64 -4.98
N THR A 82 -12.12 3.56 -4.19
CA THR A 82 -12.16 4.09 -2.82
C THR A 82 -11.06 3.43 -1.97
N ILE A 83 -10.92 2.11 -2.06
CA ILE A 83 -9.90 1.36 -1.33
C ILE A 83 -8.50 1.75 -1.80
N HIS A 84 -8.28 1.89 -3.11
CA HIS A 84 -7.02 2.41 -3.65
C HIS A 84 -6.63 3.77 -3.07
N ASN A 85 -7.58 4.70 -3.02
CA ASN A 85 -7.36 6.03 -2.47
C ASN A 85 -7.09 6.00 -0.97
N ASP A 86 -7.77 5.14 -0.22
CA ASP A 86 -7.54 4.95 1.21
C ASP A 86 -6.14 4.37 1.48
N VAL A 87 -5.70 3.38 0.70
CA VAL A 87 -4.34 2.81 0.82
C VAL A 87 -3.29 3.84 0.41
N LYS A 88 -3.53 4.61 -0.66
CA LYS A 88 -2.66 5.72 -1.05
C LYS A 88 -2.51 6.71 0.11
N ALA A 89 -3.62 7.21 0.65
CA ALA A 89 -3.62 8.18 1.74
C ALA A 89 -2.91 7.63 2.99
N PHE A 90 -3.08 6.35 3.30
CA PHE A 90 -2.37 5.68 4.38
C PHE A 90 -0.85 5.68 4.14
N LEU A 91 -0.38 5.27 2.95
CA LEU A 91 1.05 5.27 2.63
C LEU A 91 1.64 6.69 2.68
N GLU A 92 0.92 7.69 2.18
CA GLU A 92 1.33 9.10 2.19
C GLU A 92 1.52 9.67 3.61
N GLN A 93 0.88 9.10 4.65
CA GLN A 93 1.14 9.48 6.04
C GLN A 93 2.57 9.14 6.48
N TYR A 94 3.20 8.14 5.85
CA TYR A 94 4.54 7.69 6.17
C TYR A 94 5.60 8.28 5.25
N VAL A 95 5.32 8.28 3.94
CA VAL A 95 6.30 8.67 2.93
C VAL A 95 6.16 10.12 2.47
N GLY A 96 5.14 10.84 2.96
CA GLY A 96 4.83 12.22 2.58
C GLY A 96 3.75 12.32 1.50
N VAL A 97 2.91 13.36 1.61
CA VAL A 97 1.83 13.65 0.66
C VAL A 97 2.40 13.95 -0.73
N GLY A 98 1.82 13.33 -1.76
CA GLY A 98 2.26 13.49 -3.15
C GLY A 98 3.36 12.52 -3.57
N ASN A 99 3.88 11.71 -2.66
CA ASN A 99 4.92 10.71 -2.98
C ASN A 99 4.34 9.35 -3.38
N VAL A 100 3.02 9.21 -3.49
CA VAL A 100 2.37 7.95 -3.87
C VAL A 100 1.45 8.14 -5.07
N ASP A 101 1.76 7.44 -6.15
CA ASP A 101 0.96 7.42 -7.38
C ASP A 101 0.16 6.12 -7.52
N VAL A 102 -1.04 6.24 -8.09
CA VAL A 102 -1.84 5.08 -8.50
C VAL A 102 -1.41 4.69 -9.91
N ILE A 103 -0.92 3.46 -10.09
CA ILE A 103 -0.58 2.90 -11.39
C ILE A 103 -1.66 1.90 -11.80
N LEU A 104 -2.27 2.16 -12.96
CA LEU A 104 -3.33 1.32 -13.54
C LEU A 104 -2.78 -0.03 -14.01
#